data_AF-A0A1V6AKV4-F1
#
_entry.id   AF-A0A1V6AKV4-F1
#
_cell.length_a   1.000
_cell.length_b   1.000
_cell.length_c   1.000
_cell.angle_alpha   90.00
_cell.angle_beta   90.00
_cell.angle_gamma   90.00
#
_symmetry.space_group_name_H-M   'P 1'
#
loop_
_entity.id
_entity.type
_entity.pdbx_description
1 polymer ?
#
loop_
_entity_poly.entity_id
_entity_poly.type
_entity_poly.pdbx_seq_one_letter_code
_entity_poly.pdbx_strand_id
1 'polypeptide(L)' 'MHGDEDGAVPWYQSIELYLALRRLGKDCFFLQYRGEPHHPKIYANKLDYSIKMMEFFDHYLKGAPAADWIKTGVPYNGK' A
#
# COMPACT_ATOMS: atom_id res chain seq x y z
N MET A 1 1.08 4.48 -0.74
CA MET A 1 0.82 3.76 -2.00
C MET A 1 1.84 4.24 -3.01
N HIS A 2 2.38 3.35 -3.85
CA HIS A 2 3.38 3.75 -4.84
C HIS A 2 3.29 2.89 -6.12
N GLY A 3 3.41 3.53 -7.29
CA GLY A 3 3.58 2.86 -8.58
C GLY A 3 5.06 2.68 -8.93
N ASP A 4 5.48 1.51 -9.43
CA ASP A 4 6.91 1.26 -9.72
C ASP A 4 7.41 1.91 -11.02
N GLU A 5 6.54 2.52 -11.82
CA GLU A 5 6.88 3.37 -12.97
C GLU A 5 6.68 4.87 -12.67
N ASP A 6 6.75 5.28 -11.39
CA ASP A 6 6.63 6.68 -10.98
C ASP A 6 7.81 7.52 -11.50
N GLY A 7 7.51 8.40 -12.46
CA GLY A 7 8.46 9.33 -13.06
C GLY A 7 8.62 10.67 -12.32
N ALA A 8 7.86 10.92 -11.26
CA ALA A 8 7.93 12.13 -10.45
C ALA A 8 8.66 11.90 -9.11
N VAL A 9 8.40 10.77 -8.46
CA VAL A 9 9.05 10.36 -7.21
C VAL A 9 9.58 8.94 -7.36
N PRO A 10 10.89 8.68 -7.09
CA PRO A 10 11.42 7.34 -7.21
C PRO A 10 10.76 6.33 -6.25
N TRP A 11 10.27 5.22 -6.81
CA TRP A 11 9.62 4.12 -6.06
C TRP A 11 10.45 3.59 -4.88
N TYR A 12 11.77 3.57 -5.02
CA TYR A 12 12.71 3.15 -3.99
C TYR A 12 12.52 3.91 -2.66
N GLN A 13 12.11 5.18 -2.68
CA GLN A 13 11.92 5.95 -1.45
C GLN A 13 10.86 5.32 -0.52
N SER A 14 9.79 4.76 -1.09
CA SER A 14 8.78 4.07 -0.27
C SER A 14 9.24 2.69 0.20
N ILE A 15 10.07 2.00 -0.58
CA ILE A 15 10.69 0.73 -0.15
C ILE A 15 11.61 0.98 1.04
N GLU A 16 12.47 2.01 0.97
CA GLU A 16 13.40 2.38 2.04
C GLU A 16 12.67 2.70 3.35
N LEU A 17 11.63 3.53 3.28
CA LEU A 17 10.80 3.85 4.44
C LEU A 17 10.09 2.62 5.00
N TYR A 18 9.49 1.79 4.13
CA TYR A 18 8.83 0.56 4.55
C TYR A 18 9.81 -0.39 5.25
N LEU A 19 10.98 -0.63 4.67
CA LEU A 19 12.01 -1.49 5.26
C LEU A 19 12.54 -0.92 6.59
N ALA A 20 12.71 0.40 6.71
CA ALA A 20 13.09 1.04 7.96
C ALA A 20 12.04 0.79 9.06
N LEU A 21 10.75 0.99 8.74
CA LEU A 21 9.65 0.72 9.68
C LEU A 21 9.60 -0.76 10.08
N ARG A 22 9.77 -1.69 9.13
CA ARG A 22 9.81 -3.13 9.40
C ARG A 22 10.99 -3.51 10.30
N ARG A 23 12.19 -2.95 10.06
CA ARG A 23 13.38 -3.16 10.91
C ARG A 23 13.18 -2.64 12.34
N LEU A 24 12.39 -1.57 12.50
CA LEU A 24 12.01 -1.01 13.79
C LEU A 24 10.82 -1.72 14.45
N GLY A 25 10.32 -2.81 13.87
CA GLY A 25 9.18 -3.55 14.40
C GLY A 25 7.88 -2.74 14.42
N LYS A 26 7.74 -1.76 13.53
CA LYS A 26 6.51 -0.96 13.41
C LYS A 26 5.49 -1.68 12.55
N ASP A 27 4.23 -1.59 12.96
CA ASP A 27 3.10 -1.99 12.12
C ASP A 27 3.00 -1.01 10.95
N CYS A 28 3.25 -1.53 9.75
CA CYS A 28 3.22 -0.75 8.53
C CYS A 28 2.76 -1.61 7.36
N PHE A 29 2.11 -0.96 6.40
CA PHE A 29 1.59 -1.57 5.20
C PHE A 29 2.19 -0.88 3.98
N PHE A 30 2.54 -1.67 2.97
CA PHE A 30 3.04 -1.15 1.70
C PHE A 30 2.14 -1.58 0.56
N LEU A 31 1.36 -0.64 0.03
CA LEU A 31 0.56 -0.83 -1.17
C LEU A 31 1.38 -0.44 -2.40
N GLN A 32 1.79 -1.44 -3.18
CA GLN A 32 2.46 -1.27 -4.47
C GLN A 32 1.51 -1.64 -5.61
N TYR A 33 1.47 -0.82 -6.66
CA TYR A 33 0.76 -1.12 -7.90
C TYR A 33 1.78 -1.16 -9.05
N ARG A 34 1.97 -2.34 -9.65
CA ARG A 34 2.98 -2.52 -10.69
C ARG A 34 2.54 -1.97 -12.04
N GLY A 35 3.46 -1.39 -12.79
CA GLY A 35 3.21 -0.74 -14.08
C GLY A 35 2.39 0.54 -13.96
N GLU A 36 2.23 1.08 -12.75
CA GLU A 36 1.52 2.34 -12.53
C GLU A 36 2.51 3.49 -12.36
N PRO A 37 2.21 4.70 -12.89
CA PRO A 37 3.03 5.88 -12.71
C PRO A 37 2.70 6.59 -11.38
N HIS A 38 3.09 7.87 -11.25
CA HIS A 38 2.86 8.70 -10.06
C HIS A 38 1.43 8.67 -9.51
N HIS A 39 0.45 8.57 -10.41
CA HIS A 39 -0.94 8.34 -10.05
C HIS A 39 -1.45 7.12 -10.81
N PRO A 40 -2.15 6.18 -10.12
CA PRO A 40 -2.74 5.03 -10.80
C PRO A 40 -3.62 5.48 -11.95
N LYS A 41 -3.48 4.85 -13.12
CA LYS A 41 -4.26 5.09 -14.33
C LYS A 41 -5.29 4.00 -14.55
N ILE A 42 -4.95 2.75 -14.25
CA ILE A 42 -5.86 1.60 -14.41
C ILE A 42 -7.01 1.75 -13.41
N TYR A 43 -8.25 1.71 -13.91
CA TYR A 43 -9.44 1.94 -13.08
C TYR A 43 -9.53 0.94 -11.91
N ALA A 44 -9.23 -0.33 -12.15
CA ALA A 44 -9.22 -1.36 -11.11
C ALA A 44 -8.26 -1.01 -9.96
N ASN A 45 -7.06 -0.48 -10.27
CA ASN A 45 -6.07 -0.08 -9.27
C ASN A 45 -6.53 1.17 -8.49
N LYS A 46 -7.17 2.14 -9.18
CA LYS A 46 -7.77 3.31 -8.50
C LYS A 46 -8.83 2.89 -7.49
N LEU A 47 -9.70 1.96 -7.88
CA LEU A 47 -10.77 1.46 -7.03
C LEU A 47 -10.20 0.69 -5.84
N ASP A 48 -9.30 -0.26 -6.08
CA ASP A 48 -8.65 -1.04 -5.02
C ASP A 48 -7.92 -0.12 -4.01
N TYR A 49 -7.12 0.84 -4.49
CA TYR A 49 -6.46 1.83 -3.63
C TYR A 49 -7.45 2.61 -2.77
N SER A 50 -8.57 3.07 -3.37
CA SER A 50 -9.58 3.86 -2.66
C SER A 50 -10.27 3.03 -1.58
N ILE A 51 -10.61 1.77 -1.88
CA ILE A 51 -11.20 0.83 -0.92
C ILE A 51 -10.22 0.57 0.23
N LYS A 52 -8.96 0.23 -0.05
CA LYS A 52 -7.96 -0.05 0.98
C LYS A 52 -7.70 1.16 1.88
N MET A 53 -7.66 2.36 1.30
CA MET A 53 -7.51 3.59 2.08
C MET A 53 -8.72 3.82 3.01
N MET A 54 -9.94 3.61 2.52
CA MET A 54 -11.16 3.69 3.33
C MET A 54 -11.14 2.66 4.46
N GLU A 55 -10.87 1.39 4.17
CA GLU A 55 -10.82 0.30 5.15
C GLU A 55 -9.75 0.52 6.23
N PHE A 56 -8.59 1.07 5.84
CA PHE A 56 -7.53 1.45 6.78
C PHE A 56 -8.04 2.50 7.78
N PHE A 57 -8.67 3.57 7.29
CA PHE A 57 -9.20 4.61 8.17
C PHE A 57 -10.41 4.14 8.99
N ASP A 58 -11.29 3.34 8.41
CA ASP A 58 -12.42 2.77 9.13
C ASP A 58 -11.95 1.91 10.31
N HIS A 59 -10.90 1.10 10.12
CA HIS A 59 -10.34 0.29 11.20
C HIS A 59 -9.62 1.16 12.25
N TYR A 60 -8.62 1.95 11.83
CA TYR A 60 -7.72 2.63 12.77
C TYR A 60 -8.28 3.93 13.36
N LEU A 61 -9.23 4.58 12.69
CA LEU A 61 -9.79 5.86 13.15
C LEU A 61 -11.26 5.76 13.59
N LYS A 62 -12.04 4.80 13.06
CA LYS A 62 -13.47 4.67 13.38
C LYS A 62 -13.81 3.44 14.22
N GLY A 63 -12.85 2.56 14.49
CA GLY A 63 -13.07 1.34 15.29
C GLY A 63 -13.86 0.26 14.58
N ALA A 64 -13.97 0.31 13.24
CA ALA A 64 -14.57 -0.77 12.47
C ALA A 64 -13.69 -2.03 12.53
N PRO A 65 -14.25 -3.23 12.29
CA PRO A 65 -13.46 -4.44 12.15
C PRO A 65 -12.40 -4.30 11.05
N ALA A 66 -11.19 -4.83 11.29
CA ALA A 66 -10.14 -4.84 10.27
C ALA A 66 -10.58 -5.66 9.04
N ALA A 67 -10.30 -5.14 7.84
CA ALA A 67 -10.39 -5.89 6.60
C ALA A 67 -9.39 -7.05 6.58
N ASP A 68 -9.66 -8.10 5.81
CA ASP A 68 -8.84 -9.32 5.85
C ASP A 68 -7.38 -9.07 5.45
N TRP A 69 -7.14 -8.21 4.46
CA TRP A 69 -5.78 -7.85 4.03
C TRP A 69 -4.98 -7.11 5.11
N ILE A 70 -5.63 -6.45 6.08
CA ILE A 70 -4.96 -5.82 7.23
C ILE A 70 -4.51 -6.90 8.22
N LYS A 71 -5.34 -7.93 8.44
CA LYS A 71 -5.07 -9.00 9.42
C LYS A 71 -4.00 -9.98 8.96
N THR A 72 -4.13 -10.45 7.72
CA THR A 72 -3.30 -11.56 7.21
C THR A 72 -2.23 -11.09 6.23
N GLY A 73 -2.31 -9.85 5.76
CA GLY A 73 -1.46 -9.35 4.69
C GLY A 73 -1.73 -10.05 3.35
N VAL A 74 -0.94 -9.68 2.34
CA VAL A 74 -0.88 -10.40 1.06
C VAL A 74 0.57 -10.87 0.89
N PRO A 75 0.83 -12.19 0.75
CA PRO A 75 2.18 -12.69 0.53
C PRO A 75 2.81 -12.08 -0.73
N TYR A 76 4.07 -11.67 -0.63
CA TYR A 76 4.84 -11.24 -1.79
C TYR A 76 5.25 -12.46 -2.61
N ASN A 77 4.82 -12.52 -3.88
CA ASN A 77 5.02 -13.69 -4.75
C ASN A 77 6.15 -13.52 -5.78
N GLY A 78 7.01 -12.50 -5.65
CA GLY A 78 8.26 -12.38 -6.44
C GLY A 78 8.14 -12.15 -7.95
N LYS A 79 6.94 -12.04 -8.51
CA LYS A 79 6.73 -11.79 -9.95
C LYS A 79 6.75 -10.31 -10.28
#